data_AF-J9G8G7-F1
#
_entry.id   AF-J9G8G7-F1
#
_cell.length_a   1.000
_cell.length_b   1.000
_cell.length_c   1.000
_cell.angle_alpha   90.00
_cell.angle_beta   90.00
_cell.angle_gamma   90.00
#
_symmetry.space_group_name_H-M   'P 1'
#
loop_
_entity.id
_entity.type
_entity.pdbx_description
1 polymer ?
#
loop_
_entity_poly.entity_id
_entity_poly.type
_entity_poly.pdbx_seq_one_letter_code
_entity_poly.pdbx_strand_id
1 'polypeptide(L)'
;CDANISDVAFGLNHSHGFNVTRGYVKIDFTPAWELNARIIDFVFFTNKTSKQGKAQSLEESGNKMFRISPKMMIRARAYFMGEMVSELTNIGFSNINQVIASLSPKLPHDIPVGCTVQFRLTNCDSKQEMVYERSKGKGF
;
A
#
# COMPACT_ATOMS: atom_id res chain seq x y z
N CYS A 1 3.33 18.93 -29.93
CA CYS A 1 4.80 19.02 -30.04
C CYS A 1 5.40 18.34 -28.82
N ASP A 2 6.34 17.41 -29.01
CA ASP A 2 6.93 16.57 -27.94
C ASP A 2 8.33 17.08 -27.54
N ALA A 3 8.52 18.40 -27.61
CA ALA A 3 9.80 19.04 -27.34
C ALA A 3 10.04 19.06 -25.82
N ASN A 4 11.17 18.51 -25.40
CA ASN A 4 11.56 18.55 -23.99
C ASN A 4 12.16 19.94 -23.65
N ILE A 5 12.34 20.22 -22.36
CA ILE A 5 12.84 21.54 -21.92
C ILE A 5 14.25 21.85 -22.43
N SER A 6 15.05 20.83 -22.75
CA SER A 6 16.38 20.98 -23.34
C SER A 6 16.32 21.41 -24.79
N ASP A 7 15.37 20.88 -25.57
CA ASP A 7 15.15 21.28 -26.96
C ASP A 7 14.74 22.76 -27.03
N VAL A 8 13.86 23.19 -26.12
CA VAL A 8 13.43 24.59 -26.01
C VAL A 8 14.57 25.47 -25.51
N ALA A 9 15.35 25.01 -24.52
CA ALA A 9 16.50 25.77 -24.02
C ALA A 9 17.56 25.96 -25.11
N PHE A 10 17.80 24.96 -25.96
CA PHE A 10 18.71 25.06 -27.08
C PHE A 10 18.21 26.07 -28.13
N GLY A 11 16.94 25.98 -28.53
CA GLY A 11 16.34 26.93 -29.49
C GLY A 11 16.31 28.38 -29.01
N LEU A 12 16.29 28.60 -27.70
CA LEU A 12 16.33 29.93 -27.08
C LEU A 12 17.74 30.39 -26.65
N ASN A 13 18.79 29.61 -26.94
CA ASN A 13 20.16 29.88 -26.50
C ASN A 13 20.31 30.00 -24.96
N HIS A 14 19.50 29.27 -24.21
CA HIS A 14 19.51 29.17 -22.75
C HIS A 14 20.16 27.86 -22.25
N SER A 15 21.00 27.23 -23.07
CA SER A 15 21.56 25.89 -22.86
C SER A 15 22.33 25.69 -21.53
N HIS A 16 22.70 26.77 -20.85
CA HIS A 16 23.45 26.74 -19.58
C HIS A 16 22.58 27.00 -18.32
N GLY A 17 21.28 27.26 -18.46
CA GLY A 17 20.43 27.63 -17.34
C GLY A 17 18.97 27.32 -17.60
N PHE A 18 18.56 26.07 -17.37
CA PHE A 18 17.15 25.64 -17.48
C PHE A 18 16.19 26.53 -16.68
N ASN A 19 16.67 27.23 -15.64
CA ASN A 19 15.91 28.21 -14.87
C ASN A 19 15.35 29.35 -15.72
N VAL A 20 16.12 29.85 -16.70
CA VAL A 20 15.67 30.93 -17.58
C VAL A 20 14.59 30.40 -18.52
N THR A 21 14.83 29.25 -19.17
CA THR A 21 13.86 28.57 -20.05
C THR A 21 12.54 28.25 -19.34
N ARG A 22 12.58 27.84 -18.07
CA ARG A 22 11.37 27.58 -17.27
C ARG A 22 10.47 28.82 -17.09
N GLY A 23 11.04 30.03 -17.11
CA GLY A 23 10.25 31.26 -17.06
C GLY A 23 9.43 31.52 -18.33
N TYR A 24 9.84 30.96 -19.47
CA TYR A 24 9.22 31.16 -20.78
C TYR A 24 8.36 29.97 -21.22
N VAL A 25 8.33 28.89 -20.44
CA VAL A 25 7.63 27.65 -20.80
C VAL A 25 6.57 27.33 -19.76
N LYS A 26 5.32 27.18 -20.21
CA LYS A 26 4.26 26.59 -19.39
C LYS A 26 4.43 25.07 -19.41
N ILE A 27 4.85 24.50 -18.28
CA ILE A 27 5.02 23.05 -18.13
C ILE A 27 3.65 22.38 -18.23
N ASP A 28 3.53 21.39 -19.11
CA ASP A 28 2.37 20.53 -19.17
C ASP A 28 2.49 19.40 -18.13
N PHE A 29 1.59 19.41 -17.15
CA PHE A 29 1.52 18.39 -16.10
C PHE A 29 0.54 17.26 -16.44
N THR A 30 -0.12 17.29 -17.59
CA THR A 30 -1.04 16.23 -18.03
C THR A 30 -0.40 14.84 -17.97
N PRO A 31 0.84 14.61 -18.43
CA PRO A 31 1.48 13.28 -18.34
C PRO A 31 1.69 12.82 -16.89
N ALA A 32 2.04 13.73 -15.99
CA ALA A 32 2.20 13.42 -14.57
C ALA A 32 0.85 13.08 -13.91
N TRP A 33 -0.20 13.82 -14.29
CA TRP A 33 -1.56 13.56 -13.84
C TRP A 33 -2.06 12.18 -14.30
N GLU A 34 -1.90 11.86 -15.58
CA GLU A 34 -2.29 10.57 -16.14
C GLU A 34 -1.52 9.42 -15.50
N LEU A 35 -0.21 9.60 -15.26
CA LEU A 35 0.60 8.61 -14.55
C LEU A 35 0.09 8.40 -13.12
N ASN A 36 -0.20 9.47 -12.38
CA ASN A 36 -0.73 9.38 -11.03
C ASN A 36 -2.07 8.65 -10.99
N ALA A 37 -2.98 8.95 -11.92
CA ALA A 37 -4.26 8.25 -12.04
C ALA A 37 -4.06 6.74 -12.27
N ARG A 38 -3.13 6.37 -13.15
CA ARG A 38 -2.79 4.96 -13.40
C ARG A 38 -2.11 4.28 -12.20
N ILE A 39 -1.31 5.00 -11.43
CA ILE A 39 -0.70 4.47 -10.20
C ILE A 39 -1.76 4.21 -9.14
N ILE A 40 -2.71 5.14 -8.96
CA ILE A 40 -3.84 4.95 -8.03
C ILE A 40 -4.66 3.72 -8.46
N ASP A 41 -4.99 3.61 -9.74
CA ASP A 41 -5.64 2.42 -10.29
C ASP A 41 -4.83 1.15 -10.01
N PHE A 42 -3.52 1.20 -10.25
CA PHE A 42 -2.63 0.07 -10.07
C PHE A 42 -2.51 -0.39 -8.62
N VAL A 43 -2.43 0.54 -7.67
CA VAL A 43 -2.20 0.23 -6.24
C VAL A 43 -3.50 -0.15 -5.54
N PHE A 44 -4.60 0.53 -5.87
CA PHE A 44 -5.85 0.37 -5.13
C PHE A 44 -6.86 -0.55 -5.82
N PHE A 45 -6.86 -0.65 -7.15
CA PHE A 45 -7.94 -1.31 -7.89
C PHE A 45 -7.53 -2.58 -8.66
N THR A 46 -6.25 -2.98 -8.62
CA THR A 46 -5.76 -4.20 -9.27
C THR A 46 -4.82 -4.99 -8.37
N ASN A 47 -4.83 -6.32 -8.54
CA ASN A 47 -3.91 -7.25 -7.86
C ASN A 47 -2.68 -7.61 -8.72
N LYS A 48 -2.35 -6.78 -9.72
CA LYS A 48 -1.18 -7.01 -10.58
C LYS A 48 0.09 -6.78 -9.78
N THR A 49 1.02 -7.72 -9.86
CA THR A 49 2.34 -7.55 -9.23
C THR A 49 3.14 -6.49 -9.95
N SER A 50 3.77 -5.58 -9.19
CA SER A 50 4.68 -4.58 -9.77
C SER A 50 5.84 -5.29 -10.49
N LYS A 51 6.36 -4.69 -11.56
CA LYS A 51 7.60 -5.15 -12.21
C LYS A 51 8.81 -5.13 -11.24
N GLN A 52 8.70 -4.37 -10.15
CA GLN A 52 9.57 -4.49 -8.98
C GLN A 52 9.24 -5.72 -8.11
N GLY A 53 8.61 -6.79 -8.61
CA GLY A 53 8.39 -8.06 -7.88
C GLY A 53 9.67 -8.82 -7.47
N LYS A 54 10.83 -8.16 -7.48
CA LYS A 54 12.07 -8.52 -6.78
C LYS A 54 12.36 -7.60 -5.57
N ALA A 55 11.51 -6.62 -5.30
CA ALA A 55 11.46 -5.90 -4.05
C ALA A 55 10.83 -6.88 -3.07
N GLN A 56 11.72 -7.56 -2.34
CA GLN A 56 11.49 -8.36 -1.16
C GLN A 56 10.06 -8.18 -0.62
N SER A 57 9.27 -9.25 -0.70
CA SER A 57 8.00 -9.37 0.03
C SER A 57 8.26 -8.79 1.43
N LEU A 58 7.36 -7.98 2.00
CA LEU A 58 7.53 -7.41 3.35
C LEU A 58 7.88 -8.48 4.42
N GLU A 59 7.69 -9.75 4.09
CA GLU A 59 8.20 -10.95 4.77
C GLU A 59 9.72 -10.96 5.01
N GLU A 60 10.52 -10.24 4.23
CA GLU A 60 11.98 -10.13 4.35
C GLU A 60 12.45 -8.85 5.08
N SER A 61 11.52 -8.02 5.58
CA SER A 61 11.88 -6.99 6.57
C SER A 61 12.14 -7.68 7.91
N GLY A 62 13.38 -8.15 8.05
CA GLY A 62 13.88 -8.84 9.22
C GLY A 62 13.46 -8.18 10.54
N ASN A 63 12.79 -8.99 11.35
CA ASN A 63 13.07 -9.08 12.77
C ASN A 63 12.62 -7.91 13.67
N LYS A 64 11.33 -7.58 13.60
CA LYS A 64 10.57 -7.26 14.83
C LYS A 64 9.50 -8.33 14.98
N MET A 65 9.79 -9.41 15.71
CA MET A 65 8.73 -10.35 16.10
C MET A 65 7.66 -9.56 16.86
N PHE A 66 6.49 -9.36 16.24
CA PHE A 66 5.31 -8.88 16.95
C PHE A 66 4.90 -9.98 17.91
N ARG A 67 5.44 -9.89 19.13
CA ARG A 67 5.18 -10.83 20.19
C ARG A 67 3.81 -10.50 20.75
N ILE A 68 2.94 -11.49 20.64
CA ILE A 68 1.61 -11.49 21.21
C ILE A 68 1.61 -12.48 22.37
N SER A 69 0.90 -12.09 23.42
CA SER A 69 0.66 -12.89 24.59
C SER A 69 -0.84 -12.88 24.86
N PRO A 70 -1.43 -13.96 25.39
CA PRO A 70 -2.87 -14.02 25.71
C PRO A 70 -3.33 -12.90 26.65
N LYS A 71 -2.42 -12.31 27.42
CA LYS A 71 -2.71 -11.21 28.35
C LYS A 71 -2.80 -9.84 27.68
N MET A 72 -2.31 -9.70 26.45
CA MET A 72 -2.26 -8.43 25.74
C MET A 72 -3.56 -8.17 24.99
N MET A 73 -3.99 -6.92 24.97
CA MET A 73 -5.15 -6.48 24.18
C MET A 73 -4.71 -6.21 22.75
N ILE A 74 -5.30 -6.96 21.82
CA ILE A 74 -5.01 -6.85 20.39
C ILE A 74 -6.23 -6.29 19.67
N ARG A 75 -5.99 -5.19 18.96
CA ARG A 75 -6.94 -4.58 18.03
C ARG A 75 -6.54 -4.97 16.61
N ALA A 76 -7.37 -5.75 15.95
CA ALA A 76 -7.20 -6.20 14.58
C ALA A 76 -8.21 -5.48 13.68
N ARG A 77 -7.71 -4.90 12.58
CA ARG A 77 -8.50 -4.25 11.55
C ARG A 77 -8.21 -4.89 10.22
N ALA A 78 -9.25 -5.19 9.45
CA ALA A 78 -9.12 -5.64 8.08
C ALA A 78 -9.47 -4.51 7.13
N TYR A 79 -8.61 -4.32 6.14
CA TYR A 79 -8.79 -3.36 5.06
C TYR A 79 -8.88 -4.10 3.73
N PHE A 80 -9.86 -3.72 2.93
CA PHE A 80 -10.02 -4.16 1.56
C PHE A 80 -10.09 -2.92 0.68
N MET A 81 -9.21 -2.81 -0.32
CA MET A 81 -9.14 -1.65 -1.23
C MET A 81 -8.98 -0.29 -0.52
N GLY A 82 -8.34 -0.29 0.66
CA GLY A 82 -8.18 0.92 1.49
C GLY A 82 -9.34 1.22 2.44
N GLU A 83 -10.48 0.55 2.30
CA GLU A 83 -11.62 0.71 3.23
C GLU A 83 -11.55 -0.29 4.38
N MET A 84 -11.87 0.19 5.59
CA MET A 84 -11.93 -0.68 6.78
C MET A 84 -13.22 -1.49 6.75
N VAL A 85 -13.11 -2.77 6.44
CA VAL A 85 -14.25 -3.68 6.30
C VAL A 85 -14.66 -4.35 7.60
N SER A 86 -13.73 -4.54 8.53
CA SER A 86 -14.03 -5.14 9.83
C SER A 86 -12.99 -4.74 10.87
N GLU A 87 -13.44 -4.62 12.12
CA GLU A 87 -12.60 -4.41 13.29
C GLU A 87 -12.95 -5.42 14.39
N LEU A 88 -11.93 -5.89 15.10
CA LEU A 88 -12.04 -6.75 16.27
C LEU A 88 -11.04 -6.29 17.32
N THR A 89 -11.51 -6.08 18.55
CA THR A 89 -10.62 -5.87 19.70
C THR A 89 -10.90 -6.97 20.71
N ASN A 90 -9.89 -7.76 21.06
CA ASN A 90 -10.04 -8.80 22.07
C ASN A 90 -8.70 -9.14 22.75
N ILE A 91 -8.81 -9.78 23.92
CA ILE A 91 -7.71 -10.41 24.65
C ILE A 91 -7.73 -11.93 24.42
N GLY A 92 -6.67 -12.64 24.80
CA GLY A 92 -6.62 -14.12 24.75
C GLY A 92 -6.00 -14.72 23.49
N PHE A 93 -5.42 -13.91 22.60
CA PHE A 93 -4.74 -14.42 21.41
C PHE A 93 -3.30 -14.86 21.71
N SER A 94 -2.99 -16.11 21.37
CA SER A 94 -1.63 -16.65 21.48
C SER A 94 -0.83 -16.48 20.20
N ASN A 95 -1.50 -16.47 19.04
CA ASN A 95 -0.88 -16.43 17.72
C ASN A 95 -1.62 -15.48 16.75
N ILE A 96 -0.89 -14.90 15.78
CA ILE A 96 -1.44 -13.95 14.79
C ILE A 96 -2.52 -14.66 13.96
N ASN A 97 -2.29 -15.94 13.65
CA ASN A 97 -3.25 -16.77 12.93
C ASN A 97 -4.59 -16.90 13.65
N GLN A 98 -4.63 -16.92 14.99
CA GLN A 98 -5.90 -16.96 15.75
C GLN A 98 -6.65 -15.64 15.64
N VAL A 99 -5.92 -14.51 15.62
CA VAL A 99 -6.50 -13.19 15.43
C VAL A 99 -7.13 -13.10 14.03
N ILE A 100 -6.38 -13.49 13.00
CA ILE A 100 -6.86 -13.49 11.62
C ILE A 100 -8.08 -14.42 11.51
N ALA A 101 -8.00 -15.66 11.98
CA ALA A 101 -9.11 -16.62 11.95
C ALA A 101 -10.39 -16.15 12.69
N SER A 102 -10.24 -15.29 13.69
CA SER A 102 -11.39 -14.69 14.41
C SER A 102 -12.00 -13.50 13.68
N LEU A 103 -11.21 -12.79 12.85
CA LEU A 103 -11.62 -11.62 12.08
C LEU A 103 -12.19 -12.01 10.71
N SER A 104 -11.61 -13.04 10.13
CA SER A 104 -12.05 -13.83 8.99
C SER A 104 -13.57 -13.94 8.78
N PRO A 105 -14.36 -14.54 9.70
CA PRO A 105 -15.81 -14.70 9.52
C PRO A 105 -16.60 -13.39 9.57
N LYS A 106 -16.00 -12.29 10.04
CA LYS A 106 -16.65 -10.96 10.10
C LYS A 106 -16.45 -10.14 8.82
N LEU A 107 -15.69 -10.67 7.86
CA LEU A 107 -15.46 -10.01 6.60
C LEU A 107 -16.72 -10.08 5.72
N PRO A 108 -17.03 -9.00 4.98
CA PRO A 108 -18.17 -9.00 4.07
C PRO A 108 -18.03 -10.08 3.00
N HIS A 109 -19.15 -10.75 2.68
CA HIS A 109 -19.21 -11.76 1.63
C HIS A 109 -18.93 -11.18 0.22
N ASP A 110 -18.97 -9.85 0.07
CA ASP A 110 -18.77 -9.11 -1.16
C ASP A 110 -17.33 -9.22 -1.73
N ILE A 111 -16.35 -9.62 -0.91
CA ILE A 111 -14.94 -9.70 -1.34
C ILE A 111 -14.75 -10.90 -2.30
N PRO A 112 -14.29 -10.69 -3.54
CA PRO A 112 -14.04 -11.77 -4.49
C PRO A 112 -12.93 -12.75 -4.03
N VAL A 113 -13.03 -14.01 -4.44
CA VAL A 113 -11.94 -15.00 -4.23
C VAL A 113 -10.72 -14.57 -5.06
N GLY A 114 -9.53 -14.61 -4.45
CA GLY A 114 -8.28 -14.16 -5.06
C GLY A 114 -7.88 -12.71 -4.74
N CYS A 115 -8.73 -11.96 -4.05
CA CYS A 115 -8.39 -10.62 -3.57
C CYS A 115 -7.50 -10.66 -2.32
N THR A 116 -6.57 -9.71 -2.21
CA THR A 116 -5.73 -9.53 -1.02
C THR A 116 -6.41 -8.59 -0.02
N VAL A 117 -6.46 -9.03 1.23
CA VAL A 117 -6.96 -8.27 2.38
C VAL A 117 -5.76 -7.93 3.26
N GLN A 118 -5.69 -6.67 3.69
CA GLN A 118 -4.65 -6.21 4.62
C GLN A 118 -5.17 -6.24 6.04
N PHE A 119 -4.51 -7.01 6.90
CA PHE A 119 -4.79 -7.16 8.31
C PHE A 119 -3.80 -6.33 9.12
N ARG A 120 -4.27 -5.23 9.71
CA ARG A 120 -3.48 -4.42 10.64
C ARG A 120 -3.77 -4.88 12.07
N LEU A 121 -2.75 -5.39 12.74
CA LEU A 121 -2.81 -5.77 14.15
C LEU A 121 -2.06 -4.71 14.97
N THR A 122 -2.76 -4.15 15.95
CA THR A 122 -2.24 -3.17 16.89
C THR A 122 -2.29 -3.78 18.29
N ASN A 123 -1.14 -3.85 18.95
CA ASN A 123 -1.07 -4.18 20.38
C ASN A 123 -1.37 -2.90 21.17
N CYS A 124 -2.50 -2.87 21.88
CA CYS A 124 -2.94 -1.68 22.61
C CYS A 124 -2.04 -1.37 23.81
N ASP A 125 -1.43 -2.38 24.43
CA ASP A 125 -0.51 -2.22 25.57
C ASP A 125 0.84 -1.64 25.13
N SER A 126 1.43 -2.22 24.08
CA SER A 126 2.76 -1.81 23.59
C SER A 126 2.72 -0.73 22.51
N LYS A 127 1.52 -0.36 22.03
CA LYS A 127 1.28 0.54 20.89
C LYS A 127 2.03 0.15 19.60
N GLN A 128 2.44 -1.10 19.49
CA GLN A 128 3.09 -1.63 18.28
C GLN A 128 2.04 -1.99 17.25
N GLU A 129 2.32 -1.72 15.98
CA GLU A 129 1.46 -2.05 14.86
C GLU A 129 2.22 -2.93 13.86
N MET A 130 1.54 -3.94 13.32
CA MET A 130 2.05 -4.78 12.24
C MET A 130 0.95 -5.01 11.21
N VAL A 131 1.35 -5.05 9.95
CA VAL A 131 0.44 -5.24 8.80
C VAL A 131 0.78 -6.57 8.14
N TYR A 132 -0.24 -7.38 7.91
CA TYR A 132 -0.14 -8.68 7.25
C TYR A 132 -1.06 -8.69 6.04
N GLU A 133 -0.59 -9.24 4.93
CA GLU A 133 -1.38 -9.38 3.72
C GLU A 133 -1.76 -10.85 3.54
N ARG A 134 -3.05 -11.12 3.28
CA ARG A 134 -3.54 -12.48 2.99
C ARG A 134 -4.52 -12.45 1.83
N SER A 135 -4.40 -13.39 0.91
CA SER A 135 -5.31 -13.52 -0.22
C SER A 135 -6.43 -14.53 0.09
N LYS A 136 -7.68 -14.13 -0.17
CA LYS A 136 -8.87 -14.98 0.01
C LYS A 136 -8.76 -16.23 -0.90
N GLY A 137 -8.73 -17.42 -0.31
CA GLY A 137 -8.55 -18.72 -1.00
C GLY A 137 -7.17 -19.38 -0.82
N LYS A 138 -6.15 -18.69 -0.27
CA LYS A 138 -4.85 -19.29 0.09
C LYS A 138 -4.46 -18.95 1.54
N GLY A 139 -5.21 -19.51 2.49
CA GLY A 139 -4.94 -19.35 3.93
C GLY A 139 -5.90 -18.42 4.66
N PHE A 140 -6.99 -18.03 4.01
CA PHE A 140 -8.24 -17.59 4.62
C PHE A 140 -9.40 -17.95 3.69
#